data_AF-A0A1G2CDW5-F1
#
_entry.id   AF-A0A1G2CDW5-F1
#
_cell.length_a   1.000
_cell.length_b   1.000
_cell.length_c   1.000
_cell.angle_alpha   90.00
_cell.angle_beta   90.00
_cell.angle_gamma   90.00
#
_symmetry.space_group_name_H-M   'P 1'
#
loop_
_entity.id
_entity.type
_entity.pdbx_description
1 polymer ?
#
loop_
_entity_poly.entity_id
_entity_poly.type
_entity_poly.pdbx_seq_one_letter_code
_entity_poly.pdbx_strand_id
1 'polypeptide(L)'
;MLITSPSFKDGENIPKKFTCDGSTSLTTGGSTSLDVARDKSLTTGGGMNPELHIENVPPGTQGLALIMDDPDATRGGTFTHWLVWNIDPGTKIIKEESVPPGAVEGVNDFGNIGYGGPCPPRGANPHHYQFKLYALDGILKLSKGAAKDALGAEIGKHLVAKAELVGLYQRQ
;
A
#
# COMPACT_ATOMS: atom_id res chain seq x y z
N MET A 1 -6.31 2.40 18.57
CA MET A 1 -5.52 1.81 17.48
C MET A 1 -4.64 2.86 16.86
N LEU A 2 -3.43 2.48 16.47
CA LEU A 2 -2.42 3.35 15.89
C LEU A 2 -1.68 2.59 14.79
N ILE A 3 -1.32 3.30 13.73
CA ILE A 3 -0.40 2.85 12.68
C ILE A 3 0.72 3.88 12.55
N THR A 4 1.97 3.43 12.53
CA THR A 4 3.16 4.29 12.37
C THR A 4 4.18 3.60 11.46
N SER A 5 5.22 4.34 11.04
CA SER A 5 6.38 3.78 10.37
C SER A 5 7.66 4.30 11.03
N PRO A 6 8.71 3.47 11.17
CA PRO A 6 10.02 3.98 11.57
C PRO A 6 10.69 4.78 10.44
N SER A 7 10.18 4.70 9.21
CA SER A 7 10.81 5.30 8.04
C SER A 7 10.34 6.71 7.71
N PHE A 8 9.15 7.10 8.16
CA PHE A 8 8.58 8.44 8.01
C PHE A 8 7.48 8.66 9.05
N LYS A 9 7.30 9.90 9.47
CA LYS A 9 6.17 10.29 10.34
C LYS A 9 4.97 10.72 9.51
N ASP A 10 3.83 10.85 10.19
CA ASP A 10 2.63 11.42 9.61
C ASP A 10 2.90 12.82 9.03
N GLY A 11 2.54 13.02 7.76
CA GLY A 11 2.78 14.23 6.99
C GLY A 11 4.22 14.42 6.50
N GLU A 12 5.14 13.49 6.74
CA GLU A 12 6.53 13.56 6.25
C GLU A 12 6.72 12.79 4.94
N ASN A 13 7.87 13.02 4.29
CA ASN A 13 8.19 12.40 3.01
C ASN A 13 8.48 10.90 3.14
N ILE A 14 7.84 10.10 2.28
CA ILE A 14 8.14 8.68 2.09
C ILE A 14 9.54 8.55 1.46
N PRO A 15 10.45 7.76 2.06
CA PRO A 15 11.77 7.51 1.47
C PRO A 15 11.71 6.89 0.08
N LYS A 16 12.60 7.33 -0.81
CA LYS A 16 12.65 6.92 -2.22
C LYS A 16 12.62 5.39 -2.42
N LYS A 17 13.22 4.61 -1.52
CA LYS A 17 13.25 3.13 -1.59
C LYS A 17 11.86 2.47 -1.64
N PHE A 18 10.82 3.14 -1.16
CA PHE A 18 9.43 2.65 -1.20
C PHE A 18 8.62 3.16 -2.39
N THR A 19 9.27 3.90 -3.29
CA THR A 19 8.64 4.59 -4.42
C THR A 19 9.17 4.04 -5.73
N CYS A 20 8.60 4.49 -6.84
CA CYS A 20 9.04 4.08 -8.17
C CYS A 20 10.47 4.54 -8.53
N ASP A 21 11.04 5.50 -7.79
CA ASP A 21 12.45 5.89 -7.90
C ASP A 21 13.40 4.99 -7.08
N GLY A 22 12.85 4.12 -6.21
CA GLY A 22 13.59 3.19 -5.35
C GLY A 22 13.81 1.80 -5.94
N SER A 23 13.03 1.45 -6.97
CA SER A 23 13.20 0.21 -7.71
C SER A 23 14.47 0.31 -8.56
N THR A 24 15.64 -0.02 -7.99
CA THR A 24 16.82 -0.27 -8.79
C THR A 24 16.50 -1.43 -9.72
N SER A 25 16.35 -1.14 -11.02
CA SER A 25 16.37 -2.16 -12.06
C SER A 25 17.55 -3.08 -11.78
N LEU A 26 17.30 -4.36 -11.51
CA LEU A 26 18.32 -5.40 -11.55
C LEU A 26 18.90 -5.40 -12.97
N THR A 27 19.90 -4.54 -13.23
CA THR A 27 20.72 -4.65 -14.43
C THR A 27 21.72 -5.77 -14.18
N THR A 28 21.25 -7.01 -14.31
CA THR A 28 22.16 -8.11 -14.63
C THR A 28 22.62 -7.85 -16.07
N GLY A 29 23.92 -7.63 -16.25
CA GLY A 29 24.50 -7.21 -17.52
C GLY A 29 24.18 -8.18 -18.67
N GLY A 30 24.07 -7.60 -19.86
CA GLY A 30 24.20 -8.29 -21.14
C GLY A 30 22.90 -8.68 -21.82
N SER A 31 22.33 -7.78 -22.62
CA SER A 31 21.93 -8.11 -24.00
C SER A 31 21.59 -6.85 -24.78
N THR A 32 22.28 -6.67 -25.90
CA THR A 32 22.00 -5.67 -26.92
C THR A 32 20.75 -6.06 -27.69
N SER A 33 19.64 -5.37 -27.47
CA SER A 33 18.59 -5.16 -28.48
C SER A 33 17.76 -3.95 -28.09
N LEU A 34 17.65 -3.02 -29.04
CA LEU A 34 16.85 -1.80 -28.98
C LEU A 34 15.35 -2.15 -29.08
N ASP A 35 14.82 -2.89 -28.10
CA ASP A 35 13.40 -3.18 -28.00
C ASP A 35 12.85 -2.58 -26.70
N VAL A 36 12.32 -1.36 -26.84
CA VAL A 36 11.27 -0.73 -26.02
C VAL A 36 11.15 -1.27 -24.59
N ALA A 37 12.17 -1.04 -23.76
CA ALA A 37 12.00 -0.96 -22.31
C ALA A 37 11.26 0.35 -22.00
N ARG A 38 9.97 0.42 -22.37
CA ARG A 38 9.08 1.45 -21.83
C ARG A 38 9.16 1.33 -20.32
N ASP A 39 9.66 2.39 -19.69
CA ASP A 39 9.55 2.77 -18.28
C ASP A 39 8.49 1.95 -17.50
N LYS A 40 8.84 0.71 -17.11
CA LYS A 40 7.93 -0.22 -16.41
C LYS A 40 7.52 0.33 -15.05
N SER A 41 8.31 1.26 -14.50
CA SER A 41 8.13 1.85 -13.18
C SER A 41 6.85 2.67 -13.05
N LEU A 42 6.41 3.34 -14.13
CA LEU A 42 5.16 4.10 -14.16
C LEU A 42 3.90 3.22 -14.25
N THR A 43 4.03 1.98 -14.77
CA THR A 43 2.88 1.10 -15.03
C THR A 43 2.65 0.06 -13.94
N THR A 44 3.65 -0.24 -13.11
CA THR A 44 3.53 -1.26 -12.06
C THR A 44 3.49 -0.70 -10.63
N GLY A 45 3.79 0.60 -10.48
CA GLY A 45 4.36 1.09 -9.22
C GLY A 45 5.76 0.50 -9.02
N GLY A 46 6.49 0.99 -8.03
CA GLY A 46 7.82 0.46 -7.72
C GLY A 46 8.20 0.64 -6.26
N GLY A 47 9.28 -0.02 -5.88
CA GLY A 47 9.76 -0.06 -4.50
C GLY A 47 9.07 -1.15 -3.67
N MET A 48 9.59 -1.36 -2.47
CA MET A 48 9.01 -2.24 -1.47
C MET A 48 7.98 -1.52 -0.60
N ASN A 49 7.10 -2.26 0.08
CA ASN A 49 6.25 -1.64 1.08
C ASN A 49 7.10 -1.09 2.24
N PRO A 50 6.70 0.03 2.88
CA PRO A 50 7.33 0.47 4.11
C PRO A 50 7.04 -0.49 5.26
N GLU A 51 7.94 -0.51 6.24
CA GLU A 51 7.65 -1.13 7.53
C GLU A 51 6.55 -0.33 8.23
N LEU A 52 5.54 -1.03 8.72
CA LEU A 52 4.39 -0.46 9.43
C LEU A 52 4.27 -1.10 10.80
N HIS A 53 4.16 -0.27 11.83
CA HIS A 53 3.95 -0.69 13.21
C HIS A 53 2.48 -0.51 13.57
N ILE A 54 1.91 -1.49 14.26
CA ILE A 54 0.50 -1.55 14.63
C ILE A 54 0.38 -1.69 16.14
N GLU A 55 -0.32 -0.74 16.75
CA GLU A 55 -0.48 -0.66 18.20
C GLU A 55 -1.94 -0.42 18.60
N ASN A 56 -2.25 -0.73 19.86
CA ASN A 56 -3.53 -0.42 20.49
C ASN A 56 -4.76 -0.95 19.70
N VAL A 57 -4.65 -2.16 19.15
CA VAL A 57 -5.75 -2.87 18.47
C VAL A 57 -6.89 -3.10 19.47
N PRO A 58 -8.15 -2.73 19.17
CA PRO A 58 -9.26 -2.86 20.11
C PRO A 58 -9.54 -4.33 20.47
N PRO A 59 -9.96 -4.63 21.71
CA PRO A 59 -10.47 -5.95 22.08
C PRO A 59 -11.63 -6.38 21.17
N GLY A 60 -11.74 -7.69 20.89
CA GLY A 60 -12.78 -8.23 20.01
C GLY A 60 -12.50 -8.13 18.51
N THR A 61 -11.38 -7.49 18.11
CA THR A 61 -10.91 -7.51 16.72
C THR A 61 -10.58 -8.95 16.31
N GLN A 62 -11.20 -9.44 15.23
CA GLN A 62 -10.95 -10.76 14.66
C GLN A 62 -9.98 -10.70 13.48
N GLY A 63 -9.92 -9.58 12.77
CA GLY A 63 -8.97 -9.35 11.68
C GLY A 63 -8.68 -7.88 11.44
N LEU A 64 -7.55 -7.60 10.83
CA LEU A 64 -7.15 -6.26 10.39
C LEU A 64 -7.17 -6.19 8.86
N ALA A 65 -7.47 -5.01 8.32
CA ALA A 65 -7.34 -4.68 6.91
C ALA A 65 -6.57 -3.38 6.72
N LEU A 66 -5.79 -3.29 5.64
CA LEU A 66 -4.99 -2.15 5.24
C LEU A 66 -5.36 -1.74 3.81
N ILE A 67 -5.66 -0.46 3.62
CA ILE A 67 -5.81 0.16 2.30
C ILE A 67 -4.83 1.32 2.20
N MET A 68 -4.01 1.34 1.15
CA MET A 68 -3.18 2.48 0.79
C MET A 68 -3.77 3.19 -0.42
N ASP A 69 -4.08 4.48 -0.27
CA ASP A 69 -4.73 5.32 -1.27
C ASP A 69 -3.94 6.61 -1.54
N ASP A 70 -3.99 7.11 -2.76
CA ASP A 70 -3.55 8.44 -3.20
C ASP A 70 -4.77 9.22 -3.72
N PRO A 71 -5.36 10.13 -2.93
CA PRO A 71 -6.50 10.93 -3.35
C PRO A 71 -6.13 12.07 -4.31
N ASP A 72 -4.84 12.39 -4.47
CA ASP A 72 -4.35 13.48 -5.31
C ASP A 72 -4.12 13.06 -6.76
N ALA A 73 -4.31 11.77 -7.06
CA ALA A 73 -4.18 11.24 -8.41
C ALA A 73 -5.17 11.90 -9.39
N THR A 74 -4.63 12.51 -10.43
CA THR A 74 -5.41 13.30 -11.41
C THR A 74 -6.19 12.44 -12.42
N ARG A 75 -5.99 11.12 -12.45
CA ARG A 75 -6.60 10.19 -13.43
C ARG A 75 -8.04 9.77 -13.10
N GLY A 76 -8.82 10.64 -12.46
CA GLY A 76 -10.26 10.41 -12.24
C GLY A 76 -10.68 10.03 -10.81
N GLY A 77 -9.82 10.26 -9.81
CA GLY A 77 -10.16 10.09 -8.40
C GLY A 77 -9.02 9.46 -7.60
N THR A 78 -9.37 8.85 -6.47
CA THR A 78 -8.41 8.16 -5.60
C THR A 78 -7.78 6.96 -6.29
N PHE A 79 -6.45 6.88 -6.27
CA PHE A 79 -5.67 5.76 -6.79
C PHE A 79 -5.26 4.81 -5.67
N THR A 80 -5.52 3.52 -5.86
CA THR A 80 -5.29 2.45 -4.89
C THR A 80 -3.93 1.82 -5.09
N HIS A 81 -3.08 1.89 -4.08
CA HIS A 81 -1.68 1.43 -4.11
C HIS A 81 -1.48 0.05 -3.47
N TRP A 82 -2.26 -0.28 -2.42
CA TRP A 82 -2.11 -1.55 -1.72
C TRP A 82 -3.39 -1.93 -0.97
N LEU A 83 -3.77 -3.20 -1.07
CA LEU A 83 -4.93 -3.78 -0.39
C LEU A 83 -4.49 -5.05 0.32
N VAL A 84 -4.68 -5.12 1.63
CA VAL A 84 -4.37 -6.30 2.45
C VAL A 84 -5.49 -6.52 3.46
N TRP A 85 -5.94 -7.75 3.66
CA TRP A 85 -6.95 -8.07 4.69
C TRP A 85 -6.70 -9.43 5.34
N ASN A 86 -7.49 -9.72 6.37
CA ASN A 86 -7.31 -10.87 7.25
C ASN A 86 -5.91 -10.92 7.87
N ILE A 87 -5.33 -9.75 8.13
CA ILE A 87 -4.11 -9.63 8.93
C ILE A 87 -4.46 -10.03 10.36
N ASP A 88 -3.64 -10.89 10.97
CA ASP A 88 -3.83 -11.33 12.35
C ASP A 88 -3.85 -10.12 13.30
N PRO A 89 -4.84 -9.99 14.21
CA PRO A 89 -4.97 -8.83 15.10
C PRO A 89 -3.82 -8.69 16.13
N GLY A 90 -3.05 -9.76 16.34
CA GLY A 90 -1.80 -9.78 17.10
C GLY A 90 -0.60 -9.23 16.34
N THR A 91 -0.70 -9.01 15.02
CA THR A 91 0.39 -8.43 14.20
C THR A 91 0.79 -7.07 14.75
N LYS A 92 2.08 -6.93 15.10
CA LYS A 92 2.68 -5.66 15.56
C LYS A 92 3.49 -4.96 14.49
N ILE A 93 4.05 -5.71 13.55
CA ILE A 93 4.94 -5.20 12.52
C ILE A 93 4.60 -5.89 11.21
N ILE A 94 4.34 -5.08 10.17
CA ILE A 94 4.42 -5.49 8.78
C ILE A 94 5.80 -5.05 8.29
N LYS A 95 6.71 -5.99 8.03
CA LYS A 95 8.09 -5.67 7.62
C LYS A 95 8.13 -5.18 6.18
N GLU A 96 9.20 -4.50 5.81
CA GLU A 96 9.51 -4.22 4.40
C GLU A 96 9.54 -5.52 3.58
N GLU A 97 9.17 -5.42 2.29
CA GLU A 97 9.09 -6.57 1.35
C GLU A 97 8.30 -7.77 1.87
N SER A 98 7.23 -7.52 2.65
CA SER A 98 6.51 -8.60 3.27
C SER A 98 5.02 -8.32 3.45
N VAL A 99 4.28 -9.42 3.58
CA VAL A 99 2.87 -9.45 3.92
C VAL A 99 2.72 -10.37 5.13
N PRO A 100 1.92 -10.01 6.16
CA PRO A 100 1.75 -10.86 7.33
C PRO A 100 1.27 -12.26 6.96
N PRO A 101 1.77 -13.33 7.63
CA PRO A 101 1.33 -14.69 7.37
C PRO A 101 -0.19 -14.83 7.50
N GLY A 102 -0.83 -15.48 6.53
CA GLY A 102 -2.28 -15.68 6.50
C GLY A 102 -3.09 -14.50 5.98
N ALA A 103 -2.49 -13.31 5.82
CA ALA A 103 -3.14 -12.19 5.19
C ALA A 103 -3.30 -12.42 3.67
N VAL A 104 -4.29 -11.73 3.09
CA VAL A 104 -4.66 -11.84 1.68
C VAL A 104 -4.51 -10.47 1.03
N GLU A 105 -3.97 -10.46 -0.19
CA GLU A 105 -3.78 -9.23 -0.97
C GLU A 105 -4.77 -9.08 -2.12
N GLY A 106 -5.14 -7.84 -2.40
CA GLY A 106 -6.03 -7.45 -3.48
C GLY A 106 -5.30 -6.94 -4.72
N VAL A 107 -6.06 -6.67 -5.76
CA VAL A 107 -5.56 -6.01 -6.98
C VAL A 107 -5.57 -4.49 -6.77
N ASN A 108 -4.45 -3.84 -7.09
CA ASN A 108 -4.27 -2.40 -7.04
C ASN A 108 -4.59 -1.75 -8.41
N ASP A 109 -4.58 -0.42 -8.49
CA ASP A 109 -4.96 0.29 -9.71
C ASP A 109 -3.87 0.26 -10.81
N PHE A 110 -2.69 -0.32 -10.52
CA PHE A 110 -1.72 -0.73 -11.53
C PHE A 110 -2.08 -2.06 -12.21
N GLY A 111 -3.12 -2.76 -11.73
CA GLY A 111 -3.51 -4.09 -12.21
C GLY A 111 -2.69 -5.24 -11.61
N ASN A 112 -1.89 -4.98 -10.57
CA ASN A 112 -1.05 -5.97 -9.90
C ASN A 112 -1.64 -6.38 -8.55
N ILE A 113 -1.32 -7.58 -8.08
CA ILE A 113 -1.61 -7.97 -6.70
C ILE A 113 -0.46 -7.51 -5.80
N GLY A 114 -0.81 -6.84 -4.70
CA GLY A 114 0.13 -6.38 -3.68
C GLY A 114 0.51 -4.90 -3.82
N TYR A 115 1.64 -4.54 -3.23
CA TYR A 115 2.08 -3.14 -3.11
C TYR A 115 2.56 -2.59 -4.46
N GLY A 116 2.04 -1.44 -4.85
CA GLY A 116 2.63 -0.58 -5.89
C GLY A 116 2.97 0.77 -5.29
N GLY A 117 4.24 1.16 -5.24
CA GLY A 117 4.64 2.38 -4.51
C GLY A 117 4.31 3.70 -5.22
N PRO A 118 4.48 4.84 -4.50
CA PRO A 118 4.29 6.18 -5.02
C PRO A 118 5.01 6.42 -6.36
N CYS A 119 4.28 6.95 -7.32
CA CYS A 119 4.84 7.34 -8.62
C CYS A 119 4.08 8.50 -9.28
N PRO A 120 4.00 9.67 -8.61
CA PRO A 120 3.29 10.81 -9.16
C PRO A 120 4.03 11.33 -10.41
N PRO A 121 3.33 12.05 -11.30
CA PRO A 121 3.96 12.71 -12.44
C PRO A 121 5.12 13.63 -11.98
N ARG A 122 6.20 13.67 -12.75
CA ARG A 122 7.33 14.58 -12.46
C ARG A 122 6.86 16.02 -12.43
N GLY A 123 7.29 16.77 -11.42
CA GLY A 123 6.94 18.19 -11.24
C GLY A 123 5.51 18.44 -10.76
N ALA A 124 4.72 17.40 -10.47
CA ALA A 124 3.45 17.56 -9.75
C ALA A 124 3.69 18.09 -8.33
N ASN A 125 2.65 18.62 -7.69
CA ASN A 125 2.68 18.87 -6.24
C ASN A 125 2.93 17.56 -5.48
N PRO A 126 3.40 17.59 -4.23
CA PRO A 126 3.44 16.38 -3.41
C PRO A 126 2.06 15.72 -3.30
N HIS A 127 1.99 14.41 -3.56
CA HIS A 127 0.80 13.59 -3.34
C HIS A 127 0.80 13.03 -1.90
N HIS A 128 -0.39 12.79 -1.35
CA HIS A 128 -0.63 12.23 -0.03
C HIS A 128 -0.99 10.76 -0.11
N TYR A 129 -0.14 9.89 0.40
CA TYR A 129 -0.38 8.45 0.44
C TYR A 129 -0.92 8.05 1.81
N GLN A 130 -2.20 7.69 1.85
CA GLN A 130 -2.95 7.39 3.07
C GLN A 130 -2.93 5.88 3.35
N PHE A 131 -2.19 5.46 4.37
CA PHE A 131 -2.19 4.10 4.91
C PHE A 131 -3.30 3.96 5.95
N LYS A 132 -4.45 3.42 5.54
CA LYS A 132 -5.65 3.28 6.37
C LYS A 132 -5.72 1.87 6.94
N LEU A 133 -5.59 1.77 8.26
CA LEU A 133 -5.74 0.51 8.99
C LEU A 133 -7.14 0.40 9.60
N TYR A 134 -7.76 -0.75 9.45
CA TYR A 134 -9.10 -1.05 9.94
C TYR A 134 -9.05 -2.27 10.86
N ALA A 135 -9.66 -2.16 12.04
CA ALA A 135 -9.97 -3.27 12.91
C ALA A 135 -11.38 -3.77 12.63
N LEU A 136 -11.52 -5.08 12.45
CA LEU A 136 -12.75 -5.73 12.02
C LEU A 136 -13.19 -6.78 13.05
N ASP A 137 -14.50 -6.88 13.29
CA ASP A 137 -15.12 -7.89 14.15
C ASP A 137 -15.38 -9.23 13.44
N GLY A 138 -14.86 -9.40 12.22
CA GLY A 138 -15.04 -10.61 11.43
C GLY A 138 -13.90 -10.84 10.43
N ILE A 139 -13.74 -12.10 10.02
CA ILE A 139 -12.84 -12.50 8.94
C ILE A 139 -13.54 -12.31 7.59
N LEU A 140 -12.88 -11.63 6.66
CA LEU A 140 -13.46 -11.33 5.35
C LEU A 140 -13.32 -12.52 4.40
N LYS A 141 -14.44 -12.92 3.80
CA LYS A 141 -14.50 -14.05 2.85
C LYS A 141 -14.27 -13.57 1.41
N LEU A 142 -13.19 -12.82 1.20
CA LEU A 142 -12.77 -12.32 -0.11
C LEU A 142 -11.60 -13.12 -0.65
N SER A 143 -11.64 -13.44 -1.94
CA SER A 143 -10.54 -14.12 -2.64
C SER A 143 -9.37 -13.17 -2.89
N LYS A 144 -8.16 -13.72 -2.93
CA LYS A 144 -6.96 -13.00 -3.40
C LYS A 144 -7.24 -12.32 -4.75
N GLY A 145 -6.79 -11.07 -4.90
CA GLY A 145 -7.03 -10.26 -6.10
C GLY A 145 -8.39 -9.56 -6.15
N ALA A 146 -9.20 -9.60 -5.08
CA ALA A 146 -10.37 -8.75 -4.98
C ALA A 146 -10.00 -7.25 -5.07
N ALA A 147 -10.88 -6.46 -5.70
CA ALA A 147 -10.70 -5.02 -5.86
C ALA A 147 -11.15 -4.24 -4.63
N LYS A 148 -10.73 -2.96 -4.56
CA LYS A 148 -11.01 -2.06 -3.43
C LYS A 148 -12.48 -1.96 -3.08
N ASP A 149 -13.38 -1.88 -4.06
CA ASP A 149 -14.82 -1.73 -3.80
C ASP A 149 -15.39 -2.92 -3.03
N ALA A 150 -14.99 -4.14 -3.41
CA ALA A 150 -15.40 -5.36 -2.71
C ALA A 150 -14.83 -5.40 -1.29
N LEU A 151 -13.55 -5.03 -1.11
CA LEU A 151 -12.94 -4.94 0.20
C LEU A 151 -13.61 -3.89 1.08
N GLY A 152 -13.87 -2.70 0.54
CA GLY A 152 -14.53 -1.59 1.24
C GLY A 152 -15.95 -1.96 1.68
N ALA A 153 -16.71 -2.66 0.85
CA ALA A 153 -18.03 -3.16 1.20
C ALA A 153 -18.00 -4.15 2.39
N GLU A 154 -17.00 -5.04 2.44
CA GLU A 154 -16.83 -5.97 3.57
C GLU A 154 -16.31 -5.26 4.84
N ILE A 155 -15.36 -4.33 4.71
CA ILE A 155 -14.89 -3.49 5.82
C ILE A 155 -16.07 -2.75 6.45
N GLY A 156 -16.95 -2.15 5.64
CA GLY A 156 -18.10 -1.39 6.12
C GLY A 156 -19.08 -2.20 6.99
N LYS A 157 -19.15 -3.52 6.80
CA LYS A 157 -20.01 -4.42 7.58
C LYS A 157 -19.41 -4.78 8.94
N HIS A 158 -18.08 -4.76 9.05
CA HIS A 158 -17.33 -5.33 10.17
C HIS A 158 -16.51 -4.30 10.95
N LEU A 159 -16.60 -3.01 10.60
CA LEU A 159 -15.72 -1.97 11.13
C LEU A 159 -15.88 -1.75 12.64
N VAL A 160 -14.80 -1.94 13.38
CA VAL A 160 -14.68 -1.64 14.82
C VAL A 160 -13.92 -0.34 15.05
N ALA A 161 -12.79 -0.15 14.39
CA ALA A 161 -11.97 1.06 14.51
C ALA A 161 -11.15 1.32 13.24
N LYS A 162 -10.75 2.58 13.05
CA LYS A 162 -9.86 3.02 11.98
C LYS A 162 -8.65 3.77 12.57
N ALA A 163 -7.49 3.62 11.97
CA ALA A 163 -6.32 4.48 12.14
C ALA A 163 -5.74 4.85 10.77
N GLU A 164 -4.97 5.93 10.69
CA GLU A 164 -4.40 6.43 9.44
C GLU A 164 -2.98 6.95 9.67
N LEU A 165 -2.10 6.70 8.70
CA LEU A 165 -0.79 7.32 8.57
C LEU A 165 -0.70 7.90 7.16
N VAL A 166 -0.30 9.15 7.02
CA VAL A 166 -0.14 9.82 5.73
C VAL A 166 1.34 10.07 5.47
N GLY A 167 1.84 9.58 4.33
CA GLY A 167 3.17 9.90 3.84
C GLY A 167 3.08 10.75 2.57
N LEU A 168 4.01 11.69 2.40
CA LEU A 168 4.08 12.54 1.21
C LEU A 168 5.10 12.00 0.21
N TYR A 169 4.84 12.16 -1.08
CA TYR A 169 5.89 11.99 -2.07
C TYR A 169 5.70 12.89 -3.28
N GLN A 170 6.79 13.49 -3.73
CA GLN A 170 6.87 14.30 -4.93
C GLN A 170 8.01 13.79 -5.79
N ARG A 171 7.73 13.57 -7.08
CA ARG A 171 8.75 13.20 -8.04
C ARG A 171 9.33 14.45 -8.68
N GLN A 172 10.65 14.62 -8.54
CA GLN A 172 11.40 15.73 -9.16
C GLN A 172 11.79 15.40 -10.61
#